data_AF-A0A532VG95-F1
#
_entry.id   AF-A0A532VG95-F1
#
_cell.length_a   1.000
_cell.length_b   1.000
_cell.length_c   1.000
_cell.angle_alpha   90.00
_cell.angle_beta   90.00
_cell.angle_gamma   90.00
#
_symmetry.space_group_name_H-M   'P 1'
#
loop_
_entity.id
_entity.type
_entity.pdbx_description
1 polymer ?
#
loop_
_entity_poly.entity_id
_entity_poly.type
_entity_poly.pdbx_seq_one_letter_code
_entity_poly.pdbx_strand_id
1 'polypeptide(L)'
;MSMDFDVPLFETMYRRRTRRFPQGGKLLSRRAGLNYNSKEQPIPLSELETAILCFATSGITGVTVEEIRHLLGHLTVIGRTAASPCASLTLHLFFSNDEGVFYYKTDSTDEIIPKKRVRTKTLEDRKEILEDYKKNTTKLKDGRIDIPRDVIGSAFESMVNLPGTTLFIPIADTTREYINLLFTGLAQFRWQLWDEVKNQPAGVGKWIDDGFLNGNRMTITQYESMLPWLCNLEAGMAMQNLSLAATAMGLGSFMMHTIDLPTVMRSLNMHFEQLEREPFPQATVNPVGIDGILEGYCPPYRTVEEAVEEIAAKKWGSEGIYGKKGYDLPKPKIYESIVEITKSYCSYVYETYGRIPKYHDAMFIPILAQIHHLDTGFYEKFFPEYLDQMDKAHMSTWHSERTK
;
A
#
# COMPACT_ATOMS: atom_id res chain seq x y z
N MET A 1 13.22 30.37 -2.20
CA MET A 1 13.18 28.90 -2.03
C MET A 1 14.53 28.47 -1.47
N SER A 2 14.65 28.41 -0.15
CA SER A 2 15.89 28.08 0.56
C SER A 2 15.72 26.75 1.31
N MET A 3 16.64 25.82 1.11
CA MET A 3 16.95 24.61 1.90
C MET A 3 15.99 23.41 2.02
N ASP A 4 14.68 23.48 1.79
CA ASP A 4 13.81 22.43 2.42
C ASP A 4 13.51 21.15 1.63
N PHE A 5 13.80 21.11 0.34
CA PHE A 5 13.47 19.96 -0.51
C PHE A 5 14.68 19.13 -0.92
N ASP A 6 15.90 19.60 -0.65
CA ASP A 6 17.15 19.05 -1.21
C ASP A 6 18.05 18.43 -0.13
N VAL A 7 17.44 17.83 0.89
CA VAL A 7 18.17 17.12 1.94
C VAL A 7 18.82 15.86 1.34
N PRO A 8 20.15 15.68 1.44
CA PRO A 8 20.81 14.49 0.91
C PRO A 8 20.30 13.21 1.55
N LEU A 9 20.00 12.19 0.75
CA LEU A 9 19.46 10.91 1.23
C LEU A 9 20.28 10.28 2.36
N PHE A 10 21.62 10.28 2.22
CA PHE A 10 22.49 9.71 3.25
C PHE A 10 22.46 10.49 4.56
N GLU A 11 22.31 11.82 4.50
CA GLU A 11 22.16 12.64 5.70
C GLU A 11 20.89 12.25 6.46
N THR A 12 19.77 12.11 5.74
CA THR A 12 18.51 11.59 6.29
C THR A 12 18.71 10.20 6.90
N MET A 13 19.42 9.29 6.23
CA MET A 13 19.66 7.94 6.75
C MET A 13 20.48 7.91 8.04
N TYR A 14 21.52 8.74 8.16
CA TYR A 14 22.34 8.81 9.38
C TYR A 14 21.52 9.27 10.60
N ARG A 15 20.61 10.21 10.36
CA ARG A 15 19.79 10.87 11.39
C ARG A 15 18.47 10.16 11.67
N ARG A 16 18.03 9.24 10.81
CA ARG A 16 16.75 8.54 10.94
C ARG A 16 16.61 7.84 12.29
N ARG A 17 15.59 8.23 13.05
CA ARG A 17 15.23 7.66 14.35
C ARG A 17 13.72 7.58 14.48
N THR A 18 13.24 6.61 15.23
CA THR A 18 11.81 6.51 15.54
C THR A 18 11.50 7.46 16.68
N ARG A 19 10.74 8.51 16.38
CA ARG A 19 10.38 9.60 17.29
C ARG A 19 8.87 9.63 17.39
N ARG A 20 8.35 9.32 18.58
CA ARG A 20 6.94 8.96 18.80
C ARG A 20 6.12 10.04 19.48
N PHE A 21 6.78 10.92 20.24
CA PHE A 21 6.10 11.86 21.11
C PHE A 21 5.73 13.14 20.32
N PRO A 22 4.43 13.40 20.09
CA PRO A 22 3.98 14.55 19.32
C PRO A 22 3.83 15.80 20.19
N GLN A 23 3.81 16.97 19.54
CA GLN A 23 3.24 18.17 20.15
C GLN A 23 1.80 17.91 20.65
N GLY A 24 1.46 18.43 21.82
CA GLY A 24 0.19 18.17 22.49
C GLY A 24 0.10 16.80 23.18
N GLY A 25 1.13 15.96 23.08
CA GLY A 25 1.18 14.64 23.72
C GLY A 25 1.24 14.71 25.25
N LYS A 26 0.76 13.64 25.91
CA LYS A 26 0.81 13.51 27.37
C LYS A 26 1.21 12.10 27.78
N LEU A 27 2.45 11.91 28.22
CA LEU A 27 2.92 10.65 28.77
C LEU A 27 2.68 10.58 30.27
N LEU A 28 1.69 9.79 30.68
CA LEU A 28 1.28 9.65 32.09
C LEU A 28 2.17 8.69 32.88
N SER A 29 2.85 7.76 32.20
CA SER A 29 3.68 6.75 32.85
C SER A 29 4.84 7.39 33.61
N ARG A 30 4.90 7.14 34.92
CA ARG A 30 6.01 7.58 35.80
C ARG A 30 7.19 6.61 35.78
N ARG A 31 7.04 5.43 35.15
CA ARG A 31 8.12 4.45 35.05
C ARG A 31 9.30 5.08 34.31
N ALA A 32 10.50 4.83 34.81
CA ALA A 32 11.75 5.41 34.31
C ALA A 32 11.78 6.96 34.28
N GLY A 33 10.88 7.64 35.00
CA GLY A 33 10.90 9.11 35.10
C GLY A 33 10.52 9.85 33.81
N LEU A 34 9.91 9.17 32.83
CA LEU A 34 9.59 9.73 31.52
C LEU A 34 8.24 10.46 31.45
N ASN A 35 7.57 10.67 32.58
CA ASN A 35 6.29 11.39 32.56
C ASN A 35 6.47 12.82 32.04
N TYR A 36 5.64 13.22 31.10
CA TYR A 36 5.72 14.51 30.44
C TYR A 36 4.37 14.97 29.94
N ASN A 37 4.12 16.27 30.05
CA ASN A 37 2.95 16.93 29.50
C ASN A 37 3.46 18.00 28.55
N SER A 38 3.14 17.87 27.26
CA SER A 38 3.48 18.87 26.24
C SER A 38 3.03 20.25 26.68
N LYS A 39 3.90 21.24 26.45
CA LYS A 39 3.52 22.67 26.55
C LYS A 39 3.12 23.24 25.19
N GLU A 40 3.45 22.54 24.11
CA GLU A 40 3.10 22.88 22.75
C GLU A 40 1.65 22.49 22.46
N GLN A 41 0.99 23.28 21.60
CA GLN A 41 -0.31 22.93 21.05
C GLN A 41 -0.16 21.83 19.99
N PRO A 42 -1.12 20.91 19.86
CA PRO A 42 -1.13 19.96 18.75
C PRO A 42 -1.35 20.71 17.43
N ILE A 43 -0.33 20.75 16.58
CA ILE A 43 -0.41 21.39 15.25
C ILE A 43 -0.51 20.29 14.19
N PRO A 44 -1.56 20.25 13.35
CA PRO A 44 -1.64 19.31 12.24
C PRO A 44 -0.62 19.63 11.15
N LEU A 45 -0.18 18.60 10.42
CA LEU A 45 0.60 18.78 9.20
C LEU A 45 -0.14 19.69 8.22
N SER A 46 0.58 20.56 7.55
CA SER A 46 0.06 21.37 6.45
C SER A 46 -0.31 20.51 5.23
N GLU A 47 -1.07 21.10 4.31
CA GLU A 47 -1.43 20.47 3.04
C GLU A 47 -0.17 20.06 2.25
N LEU A 48 0.83 20.96 2.20
CA LEU A 48 2.08 20.71 1.47
C LEU A 48 2.88 19.57 2.10
N GLU A 49 2.99 19.53 3.42
CA GLU A 49 3.69 18.45 4.11
C GLU A 49 3.03 17.10 3.84
N THR A 50 1.70 17.05 3.93
CA THR A 50 0.92 15.84 3.65
C THR A 50 1.09 15.40 2.20
N ALA A 51 1.06 16.34 1.24
CA ALA A 51 1.28 16.06 -0.18
C ALA A 51 2.66 15.45 -0.45
N ILE A 52 3.72 15.96 0.18
CA ILE A 52 5.08 15.43 0.05
C ILE A 52 5.17 14.00 0.62
N LEU A 53 4.55 13.73 1.76
CA LEU A 53 4.53 12.39 2.36
C LEU A 53 3.75 11.39 1.50
N CYS A 54 2.61 11.79 0.94
CA CYS A 54 1.86 10.99 -0.03
C CYS A 54 2.70 10.69 -1.28
N PHE A 55 3.40 11.71 -1.82
CA PHE A 55 4.32 11.52 -2.95
C PHE A 55 5.48 10.57 -2.61
N ALA A 56 6.13 10.73 -1.45
CA ALA A 56 7.19 9.83 -1.02
C ALA A 56 6.72 8.38 -0.90
N THR A 57 5.45 8.17 -0.54
CA THR A 57 4.85 6.84 -0.40
C THR A 57 4.53 6.20 -1.76
N SER A 58 3.76 6.88 -2.61
CA SER A 58 3.24 6.28 -3.85
C SER A 58 3.13 7.26 -5.03
N GLY A 59 3.83 8.40 -4.98
CA GLY A 59 3.83 9.41 -6.04
C GLY A 59 4.38 8.88 -7.38
N ILE A 60 3.87 9.43 -8.48
CA ILE A 60 4.27 9.03 -9.84
C ILE A 60 5.59 9.71 -10.20
N THR A 61 6.61 8.92 -10.55
CA THR A 61 7.94 9.40 -10.94
C THR A 61 8.12 9.51 -12.46
N GLY A 62 7.23 8.86 -13.24
CA GLY A 62 7.28 8.85 -14.69
C GLY A 62 6.93 7.49 -15.26
N VAL A 63 7.81 6.93 -16.08
CA VAL A 63 7.60 5.62 -16.74
C VAL A 63 8.64 4.62 -16.24
N THR A 64 8.21 3.41 -15.91
CA THR A 64 9.11 2.31 -15.55
C THR A 64 10.04 1.94 -16.70
N VAL A 65 11.24 1.47 -16.37
CA VAL A 65 12.13 0.84 -17.36
C VAL A 65 11.68 -0.61 -17.57
N GLU A 66 11.30 -0.97 -18.80
CA GLU A 66 10.74 -2.30 -19.12
C GLU A 66 11.72 -3.21 -19.88
N GLU A 67 12.90 -3.47 -19.32
CA GLU A 67 13.89 -4.37 -19.93
C GLU A 67 13.32 -5.77 -20.21
N ILE A 68 12.35 -6.19 -19.40
CA ILE A 68 11.69 -7.50 -19.46
C ILE A 68 10.33 -7.48 -20.17
N ARG A 69 10.02 -6.47 -21.02
CA ARG A 69 8.71 -6.37 -21.71
C ARG A 69 8.32 -7.66 -22.44
N HIS A 70 9.29 -8.40 -22.96
CA HIS A 70 9.10 -9.69 -23.63
C HIS A 70 8.38 -10.75 -22.77
N LEU A 71 8.38 -10.60 -21.44
CA LEU A 71 7.66 -11.47 -20.51
C LEU A 71 6.15 -11.16 -20.42
N LEU A 72 5.72 -9.98 -20.90
CA LEU A 72 4.31 -9.56 -20.93
C LEU A 72 3.62 -9.62 -19.55
N GLY A 73 4.41 -9.45 -18.48
CA GLY A 73 3.98 -9.59 -17.08
C GLY A 73 3.42 -8.32 -16.44
N HIS A 74 3.67 -7.14 -17.00
CA HIS A 74 3.23 -5.87 -16.41
C HIS A 74 1.73 -5.62 -16.59
N LEU A 75 1.14 -4.84 -15.66
CA LEU A 75 -0.22 -4.30 -15.79
C LEU A 75 -0.26 -2.82 -16.15
N THR A 76 0.84 -2.10 -15.93
CA THR A 76 1.03 -0.69 -16.32
C THR A 76 2.52 -0.39 -16.41
N VAL A 77 2.87 0.82 -16.80
CA VAL A 77 4.24 1.35 -16.81
C VAL A 77 4.36 2.64 -16.01
N ILE A 78 3.37 2.95 -15.18
CA ILE A 78 3.43 4.09 -14.26
C ILE A 78 4.56 3.82 -13.25
N GLY A 79 5.62 4.63 -13.33
CA GLY A 79 6.71 4.62 -12.36
C GLY A 79 6.26 5.27 -11.06
N ARG A 80 6.60 4.65 -9.92
CA ARG A 80 6.33 5.18 -8.58
C ARG A 80 7.62 5.39 -7.79
N THR A 81 7.52 6.09 -6.66
CA THR A 81 8.59 6.23 -5.68
C THR A 81 8.93 4.92 -4.96
N ALA A 82 7.96 4.02 -4.82
CA ALA A 82 8.14 2.65 -4.33
C ALA A 82 8.01 1.62 -5.45
N ALA A 83 8.76 0.52 -5.35
CA ALA A 83 8.68 -0.59 -6.31
C ALA A 83 7.40 -1.41 -6.10
N SER A 84 6.82 -1.92 -7.19
CA SER A 84 5.60 -2.73 -7.19
C SER A 84 5.80 -3.98 -8.05
N PRO A 85 5.39 -5.17 -7.58
CA PRO A 85 5.49 -6.41 -8.37
C PRO A 85 4.70 -6.25 -9.67
N CYS A 86 5.32 -6.58 -10.80
CA CYS A 86 4.70 -6.47 -12.13
C CYS A 86 4.02 -5.13 -12.44
N ALA A 87 4.43 -4.04 -11.78
CA ALA A 87 3.71 -2.76 -11.81
C ALA A 87 2.19 -2.95 -11.59
N SER A 88 1.84 -3.84 -10.66
CA SER A 88 0.45 -4.19 -10.33
C SER A 88 -0.21 -3.11 -9.50
N LEU A 89 0.61 -2.29 -8.83
CA LEU A 89 0.20 -1.12 -8.08
C LEU A 89 -0.71 -1.46 -6.90
N THR A 90 -0.30 -2.47 -6.11
CA THR A 90 -1.13 -3.13 -5.08
C THR A 90 -1.35 -2.29 -3.82
N LEU A 91 -0.54 -1.25 -3.63
CA LEU A 91 -0.67 -0.33 -2.50
C LEU A 91 -1.83 0.66 -2.69
N HIS A 92 -2.68 0.71 -1.67
CA HIS A 92 -3.76 1.67 -1.47
C HIS A 92 -3.50 2.49 -0.20
N LEU A 93 -3.28 3.80 -0.32
CA LEU A 93 -2.90 4.64 0.82
C LEU A 93 -4.12 5.34 1.40
N PHE A 94 -4.48 4.99 2.63
CA PHE A 94 -5.41 5.76 3.44
C PHE A 94 -4.63 6.60 4.44
N PHE A 95 -5.19 7.73 4.87
CA PHE A 95 -4.66 8.45 6.01
C PHE A 95 -5.76 9.18 6.76
N SER A 96 -5.50 9.51 8.02
CA SER A 96 -6.41 10.28 8.85
C SER A 96 -5.69 11.32 9.70
N ASN A 97 -6.29 12.50 9.78
CA ASN A 97 -5.84 13.63 10.60
C ASN A 97 -7.05 14.30 11.28
N ASP A 98 -6.89 15.52 11.78
CA ASP A 98 -7.97 16.25 12.47
C ASP A 98 -9.17 16.58 11.56
N GLU A 99 -8.95 16.72 10.25
CA GLU A 99 -9.98 17.14 9.30
C GLU A 99 -10.81 15.97 8.78
N GLY A 100 -10.25 14.76 8.73
CA GLY A 100 -10.92 13.65 8.08
C GLY A 100 -10.16 12.34 7.99
N VAL A 101 -10.81 11.42 7.27
CA VAL A 101 -10.24 10.20 6.71
C VAL A 101 -10.19 10.36 5.20
N PHE A 102 -9.07 10.02 4.59
CA PHE A 102 -8.78 10.28 3.19
C PHE A 102 -8.23 9.03 2.51
N TYR A 103 -8.46 8.96 1.20
CA TYR A 103 -7.89 7.95 0.32
C TYR A 103 -7.05 8.63 -0.76
N TYR A 104 -5.78 8.24 -0.87
CA TYR A 104 -4.84 8.72 -1.88
C TYR A 104 -4.46 7.59 -2.82
N LYS A 105 -4.71 7.76 -4.13
CA LYS A 105 -4.47 6.73 -5.13
C LYS A 105 -3.89 7.27 -6.43
N THR A 106 -2.73 6.75 -6.81
CA THR A 106 -1.98 7.13 -8.02
C THR A 106 -1.83 5.94 -8.95
N ASP A 107 -2.94 5.50 -9.54
CA ASP A 107 -3.00 4.31 -10.40
C ASP A 107 -3.45 4.61 -11.84
N SER A 108 -3.72 5.87 -12.15
CA SER A 108 -4.12 6.30 -13.48
C SER A 108 -3.40 7.57 -13.93
N THR A 109 -3.21 7.64 -15.23
CA THR A 109 -2.72 8.79 -15.98
C THR A 109 -3.65 8.99 -17.17
N ASP A 110 -3.64 10.18 -17.76
CA ASP A 110 -4.49 10.47 -18.93
C ASP A 110 -4.08 9.64 -20.17
N GLU A 111 -2.90 9.01 -20.12
CA GLU A 111 -2.33 8.15 -21.16
C GLU A 111 -2.00 6.76 -20.58
N ILE A 112 -2.22 5.67 -21.35
CA ILE A 112 -1.84 4.30 -20.94
C ILE A 112 -0.32 4.16 -20.80
N ILE A 113 0.41 4.75 -21.75
CA ILE A 113 1.87 4.87 -21.73
C ILE A 113 2.20 6.35 -21.56
N PRO A 114 2.58 6.80 -20.34
CA PRO A 114 2.86 8.22 -20.12
C PRO A 114 4.01 8.72 -21.01
N LYS A 115 3.86 9.91 -21.61
CA LYS A 115 4.95 10.51 -22.42
C LYS A 115 6.14 10.99 -21.58
N LYS A 116 5.89 11.52 -20.38
CA LYS A 116 6.94 12.03 -19.47
C LYS A 116 7.64 10.87 -18.77
N ARG A 117 8.80 10.43 -19.30
CA ARG A 117 9.64 9.38 -18.69
C ARG A 117 10.12 9.71 -17.27
N VAL A 118 10.39 10.99 -17.02
CA VAL A 118 10.73 11.54 -15.69
C VAL A 118 9.85 12.77 -15.51
N ARG A 119 9.02 12.79 -14.46
CA ARG A 119 8.07 13.89 -14.21
C ARG A 119 8.72 15.10 -13.56
N THR A 120 9.45 14.90 -12.46
CA THR A 120 10.07 16.00 -11.71
C THR A 120 11.55 16.13 -12.08
N LYS A 121 11.91 17.16 -12.85
CA LYS A 121 13.30 17.43 -13.27
C LYS A 121 13.86 18.73 -12.72
N THR A 122 12.99 19.72 -12.55
CA THR A 122 13.32 21.08 -12.12
C THR A 122 12.63 21.40 -10.81
N LEU A 123 13.01 22.52 -10.18
CA LEU A 123 12.34 23.03 -8.99
C LEU A 123 10.88 23.38 -9.27
N GLU A 124 10.58 23.92 -10.45
CA GLU A 124 9.23 24.31 -10.84
C GLU A 124 8.30 23.10 -10.97
N ASP A 125 8.82 21.95 -11.43
CA ASP A 125 8.04 20.71 -11.54
C ASP A 125 7.56 20.18 -10.18
N ARG A 126 8.14 20.65 -9.06
CA ARG A 126 7.74 20.22 -7.70
C ARG A 126 6.32 20.64 -7.35
N LYS A 127 5.76 21.66 -8.01
CA LYS A 127 4.34 22.02 -7.85
C LYS A 127 3.39 20.90 -8.27
N GLU A 128 3.82 20.03 -9.20
CA GLU A 128 3.04 18.87 -9.63
C GLU A 128 2.73 17.93 -8.45
N ILE A 129 3.55 17.91 -7.40
CA ILE A 129 3.30 17.09 -6.19
C ILE A 129 2.00 17.51 -5.51
N LEU A 130 1.81 18.82 -5.32
CA LEU A 130 0.61 19.34 -4.67
C LEU A 130 -0.62 19.22 -5.58
N GLU A 131 -0.45 19.43 -6.88
CA GLU A 131 -1.51 19.24 -7.88
C GLU A 131 -1.96 17.78 -7.94
N ASP A 132 -1.02 16.83 -7.98
CA ASP A 132 -1.29 15.40 -7.94
C ASP A 132 -1.96 15.01 -6.62
N TYR A 133 -1.51 15.55 -5.49
CA TYR A 133 -2.15 15.32 -4.20
C TYR A 133 -3.63 15.75 -4.23
N LYS A 134 -3.91 16.96 -4.72
CA LYS A 134 -5.29 17.48 -4.84
C LYS A 134 -6.15 16.66 -5.80
N LYS A 135 -5.59 16.25 -6.93
CA LYS A 135 -6.30 15.44 -7.95
C LYS A 135 -6.62 14.03 -7.43
N ASN A 136 -5.70 13.43 -6.68
CA ASN A 136 -5.73 12.00 -6.35
C ASN A 136 -6.16 11.70 -4.90
N THR A 137 -6.54 12.71 -4.12
CA THR A 137 -7.03 12.55 -2.75
C THR A 137 -8.52 12.72 -2.69
N THR A 138 -9.21 11.72 -2.15
CA THR A 138 -10.65 11.77 -1.87
C THR A 138 -10.88 11.75 -0.36
N LYS A 139 -11.67 12.70 0.15
CA LYS A 139 -12.11 12.70 1.54
C LYS A 139 -13.28 11.72 1.70
N LEU A 140 -13.14 10.78 2.63
CA LEU A 140 -14.12 9.72 2.88
C LEU A 140 -15.05 10.05 4.06
N LYS A 141 -14.51 10.70 5.08
CA LYS A 141 -15.23 11.00 6.33
C LYS A 141 -14.69 12.28 6.95
N ASP A 142 -15.55 13.02 7.64
CA ASP A 142 -15.17 14.15 8.48
C ASP A 142 -14.60 13.69 9.83
N GLY A 143 -13.56 14.39 10.27
CA GLY A 143 -12.87 14.11 11.52
C GLY A 143 -11.99 12.86 11.47
N ARG A 144 -11.16 12.75 12.50
CA ARG A 144 -10.20 11.66 12.68
C ARG A 144 -10.87 10.29 12.70
N ILE A 145 -10.15 9.28 12.21
CA ILE A 145 -10.55 7.88 12.32
C ILE A 145 -10.73 7.52 13.80
N ASP A 146 -11.89 6.95 14.11
CA ASP A 146 -12.23 6.54 15.45
C ASP A 146 -11.64 5.16 15.70
N ILE A 147 -10.54 5.13 16.47
CA ILE A 147 -9.84 3.91 16.89
C ILE A 147 -9.99 3.84 18.41
N PRO A 148 -10.69 2.81 18.95
CA PRO A 148 -10.82 2.61 20.38
C PRO A 148 -9.44 2.59 21.05
N ARG A 149 -9.31 3.21 22.22
CA ARG A 149 -7.98 3.37 22.85
C ARG A 149 -7.40 2.04 23.35
N ASP A 150 -8.25 1.11 23.77
CA ASP A 150 -7.88 -0.20 24.30
C ASP A 150 -7.28 -1.15 23.25
N VAL A 151 -7.52 -0.89 21.96
CA VAL A 151 -6.88 -1.66 20.87
C VAL A 151 -5.51 -1.12 20.49
N ILE A 152 -5.09 0.02 21.06
CA ILE A 152 -3.74 0.55 20.94
C ILE A 152 -2.93 -0.01 22.10
N GLY A 153 -1.76 -0.57 21.81
CA GLY A 153 -0.86 -1.10 22.82
C GLY A 153 -0.59 -0.06 23.90
N SER A 154 -0.77 -0.44 25.17
CA SER A 154 -0.79 0.47 26.32
C SER A 154 0.42 1.39 26.47
N ALA A 155 1.58 0.98 25.93
CA ALA A 155 2.78 1.81 25.88
C ALA A 155 2.67 3.04 24.95
N PHE A 156 1.72 3.04 24.01
CA PHE A 156 1.58 4.03 22.94
C PHE A 156 0.20 4.72 22.91
N GLU A 157 -0.74 4.25 23.75
CA GLU A 157 -2.07 4.83 23.91
C GLU A 157 -2.02 6.33 24.25
N SER A 158 -0.93 6.86 24.79
CA SER A 158 -0.84 8.29 25.10
C SER A 158 -0.13 9.12 24.03
N MET A 159 0.13 8.54 22.84
CA MET A 159 0.90 9.17 21.75
C MET A 159 0.29 8.96 20.37
N VAL A 160 -0.49 7.90 20.17
CA VAL A 160 -0.98 7.49 18.85
C VAL A 160 -2.40 7.98 18.59
N ASN A 161 -2.69 8.37 17.34
CA ASN A 161 -3.97 8.88 16.86
C ASN A 161 -4.51 10.02 17.75
N LEU A 162 -3.65 10.99 18.06
CA LEU A 162 -3.95 12.18 18.85
C LEU A 162 -4.18 13.41 17.95
N PRO A 163 -4.84 14.47 18.44
CA PRO A 163 -4.91 15.75 17.72
C PRO A 163 -3.54 16.21 17.21
N GLY A 164 -3.48 16.82 16.02
CA GLY A 164 -2.25 17.28 15.38
C GLY A 164 -1.40 16.19 14.71
N THR A 165 -1.75 14.91 14.87
CA THR A 165 -1.02 13.79 14.24
C THR A 165 -1.70 13.31 12.96
N THR A 166 -0.93 12.79 12.00
CA THR A 166 -1.47 12.13 10.80
C THR A 166 -1.13 10.65 10.83
N LEU A 167 -2.14 9.79 10.79
CA LEU A 167 -1.99 8.34 10.74
C LEU A 167 -2.14 7.86 9.30
N PHE A 168 -1.06 7.37 8.70
CA PHE A 168 -1.03 6.73 7.39
C PHE A 168 -1.27 5.22 7.53
N ILE A 169 -2.18 4.71 6.71
CA ILE A 169 -2.74 3.37 6.76
C ILE A 169 -2.62 2.76 5.35
N PRO A 170 -1.50 2.09 5.02
CA PRO A 170 -1.36 1.40 3.75
C PRO A 170 -2.15 0.08 3.78
N ILE A 171 -2.98 -0.13 2.77
CA ILE A 171 -3.64 -1.41 2.51
C ILE A 171 -2.97 -2.02 1.28
N ALA A 172 -2.44 -3.24 1.41
CA ALA A 172 -1.94 -4.03 0.30
C ALA A 172 -3.06 -4.91 -0.24
N ASP A 173 -3.47 -4.71 -1.49
CA ASP A 173 -4.42 -5.56 -2.21
C ASP A 173 -3.69 -6.68 -2.96
N THR A 174 -3.79 -7.91 -2.45
CA THR A 174 -3.14 -9.07 -3.07
C THR A 174 -3.95 -9.65 -4.22
N THR A 175 -5.25 -9.35 -4.32
CA THR A 175 -6.18 -10.03 -5.23
C THR A 175 -5.86 -9.75 -6.70
N ARG A 176 -5.46 -8.51 -7.00
CA ARG A 176 -5.03 -8.10 -8.33
C ARG A 176 -3.78 -8.86 -8.79
N GLU A 177 -2.77 -8.91 -7.93
CA GLU A 177 -1.50 -9.56 -8.25
C GLU A 177 -1.62 -11.08 -8.20
N TYR A 178 -2.51 -11.62 -7.37
CA TYR A 178 -2.89 -13.03 -7.37
C TYR A 178 -3.27 -13.51 -8.77
N ILE A 179 -4.09 -12.75 -9.51
CA ILE A 179 -4.50 -13.14 -10.86
C ILE A 179 -3.38 -12.89 -11.87
N ASN A 180 -2.72 -11.74 -11.78
CA ASN A 180 -1.67 -11.36 -12.74
C ASN A 180 -0.45 -12.30 -12.70
N LEU A 181 -0.06 -12.74 -11.51
CA LEU A 181 1.05 -13.67 -11.34
C LEU A 181 0.70 -15.08 -11.86
N LEU A 182 -0.58 -15.50 -11.79
CA LEU A 182 -1.04 -16.72 -12.47
C LEU A 182 -0.85 -16.63 -13.99
N PHE A 183 -1.20 -15.50 -14.62
CA PHE A 183 -0.97 -15.34 -16.07
C PHE A 183 0.50 -15.49 -16.43
N THR A 184 1.37 -14.86 -15.65
CA THR A 184 2.82 -14.89 -15.88
C THR A 184 3.37 -16.30 -15.66
N GLY A 185 2.95 -16.95 -14.57
CA GLY A 185 3.43 -18.29 -14.23
C GLY A 185 2.95 -19.39 -15.17
N LEU A 186 1.69 -19.31 -15.60
CA LEU A 186 1.14 -20.22 -16.61
C LEU A 186 1.79 -20.02 -17.99
N ALA A 187 2.14 -18.78 -18.35
CA ALA A 187 2.84 -18.49 -19.61
C ALA A 187 4.27 -19.04 -19.61
N GLN A 188 5.01 -18.81 -18.53
CA GLN A 188 6.46 -19.09 -18.48
C GLN A 188 6.79 -20.50 -18.00
N PHE A 189 6.08 -20.97 -16.97
CA PHE A 189 6.46 -22.19 -16.25
C PHE A 189 5.48 -23.34 -16.43
N ARG A 190 4.33 -23.12 -17.08
CA ARG A 190 3.32 -24.16 -17.37
C ARG A 190 2.92 -24.95 -16.12
N TRP A 191 2.80 -24.26 -14.98
CA TRP A 191 2.57 -24.89 -13.68
C TRP A 191 1.39 -25.84 -13.67
N GLN A 192 1.59 -27.03 -13.12
CA GLN A 192 0.51 -27.93 -12.76
C GLN A 192 -0.09 -27.46 -11.42
N LEU A 193 -1.14 -26.63 -11.48
CA LEU A 193 -1.79 -26.08 -10.29
C LEU A 193 -2.47 -27.20 -9.49
N TRP A 194 -2.11 -27.35 -8.22
CA TRP A 194 -2.39 -28.55 -7.43
C TRP A 194 -2.99 -28.21 -6.07
N ASP A 195 -4.03 -28.95 -5.69
CA ASP A 195 -4.58 -28.90 -4.34
C ASP A 195 -3.79 -29.88 -3.46
N GLU A 196 -2.95 -29.36 -2.58
CA GLU A 196 -2.13 -30.18 -1.68
C GLU A 196 -2.94 -30.95 -0.63
N VAL A 197 -4.12 -30.47 -0.24
CA VAL A 197 -4.95 -31.09 0.80
C VAL A 197 -5.70 -32.28 0.23
N LYS A 198 -6.31 -32.10 -0.95
CA LYS A 198 -7.01 -33.19 -1.66
C LYS A 198 -6.10 -34.05 -2.52
N ASN A 199 -4.85 -33.62 -2.70
CA ASN A 199 -3.84 -34.26 -3.54
C ASN A 199 -4.33 -34.53 -4.98
N GLN A 200 -4.85 -33.48 -5.63
CA GLN A 200 -5.40 -33.56 -6.99
C GLN A 200 -5.17 -32.25 -7.77
N PRO A 201 -5.33 -32.23 -9.11
CA PRO A 201 -5.35 -30.99 -9.87
C PRO A 201 -6.41 -30.02 -9.34
N ALA A 202 -6.03 -28.76 -9.11
CA ALA A 202 -6.94 -27.73 -8.59
C ALA A 202 -7.79 -27.14 -9.73
N GLY A 203 -8.77 -27.91 -10.22
CA GLY A 203 -9.66 -27.46 -11.30
C GLY A 203 -9.01 -27.38 -12.68
N VAL A 204 -7.78 -27.85 -12.86
CA VAL A 204 -7.01 -27.72 -14.11
C VAL A 204 -6.66 -29.04 -14.80
N GLY A 205 -7.24 -30.17 -14.37
CA GLY A 205 -6.86 -31.52 -14.82
C GLY A 205 -6.82 -31.70 -16.34
N LYS A 206 -7.82 -31.21 -17.06
CA LYS A 206 -7.88 -31.35 -18.54
C LYS A 206 -6.67 -30.77 -19.28
N TRP A 207 -6.07 -29.70 -18.75
CA TRP A 207 -4.89 -29.06 -19.34
C TRP A 207 -3.58 -29.72 -18.92
N ILE A 208 -3.60 -30.54 -17.85
CA ILE A 208 -2.49 -31.43 -17.54
C ILE A 208 -2.54 -32.63 -18.49
N ASP A 209 -3.73 -33.20 -18.68
CA ASP A 209 -3.95 -34.38 -19.52
C ASP A 209 -3.66 -34.12 -21.01
N ASP A 210 -3.98 -32.93 -21.53
CA ASP A 210 -3.69 -32.54 -22.92
C ASP A 210 -2.23 -32.09 -23.16
N GLY A 211 -1.42 -32.00 -22.09
CA GLY A 211 -0.01 -31.64 -22.13
C GLY A 211 0.28 -30.13 -22.17
N PHE A 212 -0.72 -29.24 -22.05
CA PHE A 212 -0.49 -27.79 -21.98
C PHE A 212 0.23 -27.39 -20.69
N LEU A 213 -0.19 -27.93 -19.53
CA LEU A 213 0.43 -27.74 -18.22
C LEU A 213 1.43 -28.86 -17.95
N ASN A 214 2.62 -28.73 -18.53
CA ASN A 214 3.69 -29.73 -18.46
C ASN A 214 4.86 -29.34 -17.54
N GLY A 215 4.72 -28.25 -16.77
CA GLY A 215 5.73 -27.77 -15.83
C GLY A 215 5.70 -28.45 -14.47
N ASN A 216 6.42 -27.85 -13.51
CA ASN A 216 6.42 -28.32 -12.12
C ASN A 216 5.04 -28.16 -11.46
N ARG A 217 4.75 -29.01 -10.48
CA ARG A 217 3.59 -28.85 -9.61
C ARG A 217 3.74 -27.60 -8.75
N MET A 218 2.72 -26.76 -8.76
CA MET A 218 2.59 -25.57 -7.91
C MET A 218 1.35 -25.76 -7.04
N THR A 219 1.56 -25.97 -5.75
CA THR A 219 0.45 -26.14 -4.80
C THR A 219 -0.21 -24.82 -4.45
N ILE A 220 -1.46 -24.84 -3.97
CA ILE A 220 -2.15 -23.62 -3.50
C ILE A 220 -1.32 -22.94 -2.42
N THR A 221 -0.83 -23.72 -1.44
CA THR A 221 0.02 -23.16 -0.36
C THR A 221 1.28 -22.49 -0.91
N GLN A 222 2.00 -23.14 -1.84
CA GLN A 222 3.23 -22.57 -2.41
C GLN A 222 2.96 -21.28 -3.18
N TYR A 223 1.89 -21.27 -3.99
CA TYR A 223 1.50 -20.11 -4.77
C TYR A 223 1.15 -18.93 -3.87
N GLU A 224 0.26 -19.15 -2.91
CA GLU A 224 -0.24 -18.09 -2.06
C GLU A 224 0.83 -17.55 -1.10
N SER A 225 1.75 -18.40 -0.65
CA SER A 225 2.88 -17.97 0.19
C SER A 225 3.77 -16.93 -0.49
N MET A 226 3.75 -16.81 -1.83
CA MET A 226 4.53 -15.79 -2.54
C MET A 226 3.91 -14.39 -2.43
N LEU A 227 2.58 -14.28 -2.32
CA LEU A 227 1.89 -13.00 -2.46
C LEU A 227 2.16 -12.01 -1.33
N PRO A 228 2.17 -12.41 -0.04
CA PRO A 228 2.60 -11.50 1.02
C PRO A 228 4.01 -10.94 0.78
N TRP A 229 4.96 -11.74 0.28
CA TRP A 229 6.31 -11.26 -0.01
C TRP A 229 6.37 -10.22 -1.14
N LEU A 230 5.42 -10.23 -2.06
CA LEU A 230 5.36 -9.28 -3.17
C LEU A 230 4.60 -8.01 -2.78
N CYS A 231 3.36 -8.17 -2.31
CA CYS A 231 2.44 -7.06 -2.05
C CYS A 231 2.72 -6.35 -0.73
N ASN A 232 3.00 -7.09 0.36
CA ASN A 232 3.29 -6.45 1.64
C ASN A 232 4.65 -5.76 1.61
N LEU A 233 5.59 -6.26 0.81
CA LEU A 233 6.89 -5.62 0.61
C LEU A 233 6.76 -4.30 -0.17
N GLU A 234 5.90 -4.21 -1.19
CA GLU A 234 5.57 -2.92 -1.85
C GLU A 234 5.17 -1.87 -0.81
N ALA A 235 4.18 -2.20 0.02
CA ALA A 235 3.71 -1.29 1.06
C ALA A 235 4.78 -0.98 2.12
N GLY A 236 5.56 -1.98 2.55
CA GLY A 236 6.67 -1.76 3.50
C GLY A 236 7.75 -0.81 2.96
N MET A 237 8.14 -0.96 1.68
CA MET A 237 9.07 -0.06 1.01
C MET A 237 8.50 1.36 0.88
N ALA A 238 7.22 1.48 0.55
CA ALA A 238 6.52 2.76 0.48
C ALA A 238 6.49 3.47 1.85
N MET A 239 6.21 2.75 2.94
CA MET A 239 6.21 3.33 4.29
C MET A 239 7.62 3.67 4.78
N GLN A 240 8.64 2.93 4.35
CA GLN A 240 10.03 3.30 4.60
C GLN A 240 10.39 4.63 3.91
N ASN A 241 9.98 4.83 2.65
CA ASN A 241 10.16 6.10 1.96
C ASN A 241 9.45 7.25 2.68
N LEU A 242 8.20 7.04 3.12
CA LEU A 242 7.46 8.00 3.92
C LEU A 242 8.20 8.38 5.21
N SER A 243 8.75 7.40 5.94
CA SER A 243 9.51 7.68 7.16
C SER A 243 10.81 8.43 6.89
N LEU A 244 11.48 8.17 5.76
CA LEU A 244 12.67 8.92 5.36
C LEU A 244 12.32 10.34 4.97
N ALA A 245 11.25 10.55 4.19
CA ALA A 245 10.74 11.88 3.85
C ALA A 245 10.37 12.69 5.10
N ALA A 246 9.64 12.08 6.06
CA ALA A 246 9.34 12.71 7.34
C ALA A 246 10.61 13.11 8.10
N THR A 247 11.62 12.24 8.14
CA THR A 247 12.92 12.56 8.77
C THR A 247 13.60 13.73 8.06
N ALA A 248 13.63 13.73 6.73
CA ALA A 248 14.21 14.82 5.92
C ALA A 248 13.49 16.15 6.18
N MET A 249 12.20 16.12 6.44
CA MET A 249 11.42 17.31 6.77
C MET A 249 11.58 17.76 8.23
N GLY A 250 12.25 17.00 9.10
CA GLY A 250 12.35 17.31 10.54
C GLY A 250 11.12 16.88 11.35
N LEU A 251 10.29 15.99 10.81
CA LEU A 251 9.09 15.46 11.45
C LEU A 251 9.41 14.22 12.30
N GLY A 252 8.52 13.94 13.26
CA GLY A 252 8.48 12.69 14.00
C GLY A 252 7.81 11.60 13.19
N SER A 253 8.41 10.41 13.16
CA SER A 253 7.82 9.23 12.53
C SER A 253 7.79 8.03 13.47
N PHE A 254 6.63 7.37 13.49
CA PHE A 254 6.43 6.13 14.22
C PHE A 254 5.72 5.10 13.33
N MET A 255 6.53 4.20 12.74
CA MET A 255 6.01 3.01 12.07
C MET A 255 5.67 1.93 13.10
N MET A 256 4.50 1.29 12.99
CA MET A 256 3.99 0.44 14.07
C MET A 256 3.04 -0.69 13.63
N HIS A 257 3.05 -1.74 14.45
CA HIS A 257 2.03 -2.81 14.55
C HIS A 257 1.33 -2.81 15.91
N THR A 258 1.47 -1.72 16.67
CA THR A 258 1.05 -1.64 18.07
C THR A 258 -0.40 -1.20 18.20
N ILE A 259 -1.22 -1.44 17.17
CA ILE A 259 -2.66 -1.22 17.12
C ILE A 259 -3.26 -2.49 16.53
N ASP A 260 -4.41 -2.93 17.03
CA ASP A 260 -5.17 -4.02 16.40
C ASP A 260 -5.58 -3.63 14.97
N LEU A 261 -4.86 -4.18 13.98
CA LEU A 261 -5.02 -3.81 12.57
C LEU A 261 -6.39 -4.20 12.00
N PRO A 262 -7.00 -5.36 12.34
CA PRO A 262 -8.38 -5.65 11.96
C PRO A 262 -9.37 -4.59 12.44
N THR A 263 -9.22 -4.08 13.67
CA THR A 263 -10.06 -2.97 14.16
C THR A 263 -9.85 -1.70 13.35
N VAL A 264 -8.61 -1.36 12.98
CA VAL A 264 -8.35 -0.21 12.10
C VAL A 264 -9.03 -0.36 10.74
N MET A 265 -8.97 -1.56 10.13
CA MET A 265 -9.68 -1.86 8.88
C MET A 265 -11.20 -1.71 9.05
N ARG A 266 -11.78 -2.20 10.16
CA ARG A 266 -13.22 -2.02 10.45
C ARG A 266 -13.58 -0.54 10.61
N SER A 267 -12.71 0.27 11.23
CA SER A 267 -12.90 1.72 11.33
C SER A 267 -12.82 2.44 9.97
N LEU A 268 -12.26 1.79 8.94
CA LEU A 268 -12.31 2.22 7.53
C LEU A 268 -13.50 1.65 6.75
N ASN A 269 -14.41 0.94 7.42
CA ASN A 269 -15.52 0.18 6.81
C ASN A 269 -15.06 -0.92 5.85
N MET A 270 -13.92 -1.56 6.12
CA MET A 270 -13.52 -2.78 5.42
C MET A 270 -14.56 -3.88 5.62
N HIS A 271 -15.04 -4.44 4.52
CA HIS A 271 -15.87 -5.63 4.48
C HIS A 271 -15.01 -6.87 4.76
N PHE A 272 -15.41 -7.63 5.79
CA PHE A 272 -14.81 -8.90 6.15
C PHE A 272 -15.75 -10.03 5.76
N GLU A 273 -15.48 -10.65 4.61
CA GLU A 273 -16.27 -11.74 4.08
C GLU A 273 -16.24 -12.92 5.06
N GLN A 274 -17.44 -13.37 5.42
CA GLN A 274 -17.63 -14.50 6.33
C GLN A 274 -17.55 -15.79 5.55
N LEU A 275 -17.02 -16.83 6.18
CA LEU A 275 -17.07 -18.18 5.63
C LEU A 275 -18.33 -18.88 6.15
N GLU A 276 -19.15 -19.43 5.25
CA GLU A 276 -20.35 -20.19 5.65
C GLU A 276 -20.01 -21.46 6.45
N ARG A 277 -18.80 -22.00 6.25
CA ARG A 277 -18.25 -23.17 6.92
C ARG A 277 -16.76 -22.95 7.15
N GLU A 278 -16.18 -23.60 8.16
CA GLU A 278 -14.73 -23.71 8.32
C GLU A 278 -14.24 -24.84 7.37
N PRO A 279 -13.76 -24.54 6.15
CA PRO A 279 -13.45 -25.56 5.16
C PRO A 279 -12.05 -26.18 5.36
N PHE A 280 -11.23 -25.55 6.22
CA PHE A 280 -9.87 -25.96 6.56
C PHE A 280 -9.46 -25.33 7.92
N PRO A 281 -8.48 -25.88 8.65
CA PRO A 281 -8.17 -25.46 10.03
C PRO A 281 -7.67 -24.01 10.19
N GLN A 282 -7.10 -23.42 9.15
CA GLN A 282 -6.54 -22.05 9.16
C GLN A 282 -7.55 -21.00 8.68
N ALA A 283 -8.80 -21.38 8.45
CA ALA A 283 -9.81 -20.52 7.87
C ALA A 283 -10.15 -19.34 8.77
N THR A 284 -9.99 -18.13 8.24
CA THR A 284 -10.39 -16.87 8.91
C THR A 284 -11.38 -16.10 8.04
N VAL A 285 -12.01 -15.08 8.61
CA VAL A 285 -12.72 -14.06 7.82
C VAL A 285 -11.76 -13.36 6.87
N ASN A 286 -12.21 -12.98 5.68
CA ASN A 286 -11.34 -12.39 4.65
C ASN A 286 -11.65 -10.91 4.44
N PRO A 287 -10.74 -9.96 4.71
CA PRO A 287 -10.92 -8.56 4.33
C PRO A 287 -10.80 -8.39 2.81
N VAL A 288 -11.88 -7.98 2.14
CA VAL A 288 -12.00 -8.04 0.67
C VAL A 288 -12.27 -6.70 -0.01
N GLY A 289 -12.58 -5.64 0.74
CA GLY A 289 -12.76 -4.30 0.18
C GLY A 289 -13.55 -3.32 1.06
N ILE A 290 -13.71 -2.11 0.55
CA ILE A 290 -14.50 -0.99 1.10
C ILE A 290 -15.40 -0.52 -0.05
N ASP A 291 -16.71 -0.59 0.14
CA ASP A 291 -17.72 -0.34 -0.88
C ASP A 291 -17.52 0.99 -1.63
N GLY A 292 -17.43 0.93 -2.96
CA GLY A 292 -17.25 2.09 -3.82
C GLY A 292 -15.89 2.81 -3.72
N ILE A 293 -14.98 2.35 -2.85
CA ILE A 293 -13.67 2.98 -2.62
C ILE A 293 -12.51 2.06 -3.03
N LEU A 294 -12.49 0.85 -2.49
CA LEU A 294 -11.45 -0.15 -2.72
C LEU A 294 -12.10 -1.53 -2.78
N GLU A 295 -12.35 -2.06 -3.97
CA GLU A 295 -13.07 -3.31 -4.14
C GLU A 295 -12.13 -4.38 -4.69
N GLY A 296 -11.97 -5.50 -3.99
CA GLY A 296 -11.07 -6.57 -4.39
C GLY A 296 -11.44 -7.25 -5.71
N TYR A 297 -10.46 -7.91 -6.31
CA TYR A 297 -10.61 -8.82 -7.45
C TYR A 297 -11.07 -10.21 -6.99
N CYS A 298 -12.12 -10.23 -6.18
CA CYS A 298 -12.70 -11.42 -5.57
C CYS A 298 -14.13 -11.14 -5.08
N PRO A 299 -14.92 -12.18 -4.78
CA PRO A 299 -16.23 -12.01 -4.16
C PRO A 299 -16.17 -11.28 -2.81
N PRO A 300 -17.23 -10.53 -2.43
CA PRO A 300 -18.49 -10.36 -3.15
C PRO A 300 -18.46 -9.28 -4.24
N TYR A 301 -17.38 -8.50 -4.35
CA TYR A 301 -17.31 -7.36 -5.25
C TYR A 301 -17.26 -7.75 -6.73
N ARG A 302 -16.62 -8.88 -7.03
CA ARG A 302 -16.54 -9.46 -8.38
C ARG A 302 -16.73 -10.95 -8.29
N THR A 303 -17.41 -11.55 -9.26
CA THR A 303 -17.27 -12.99 -9.47
C THR A 303 -15.81 -13.30 -9.82
N VAL A 304 -15.40 -14.56 -9.63
CA VAL A 304 -14.04 -14.97 -9.99
C VAL A 304 -13.78 -14.76 -11.48
N GLU A 305 -14.77 -15.05 -12.31
CA GLU A 305 -14.71 -14.90 -13.76
C GLU A 305 -14.53 -13.43 -14.16
N GLU A 306 -15.35 -12.52 -13.62
CA GLU A 306 -15.22 -11.08 -13.87
C GLU A 306 -13.86 -10.56 -13.42
N ALA A 307 -13.38 -10.97 -12.24
CA ALA A 307 -12.09 -10.56 -11.74
C ALA A 307 -10.95 -10.98 -12.69
N VAL A 308 -10.96 -12.22 -13.19
CA VAL A 308 -9.94 -12.70 -14.13
C VAL A 308 -10.02 -11.98 -15.47
N GLU A 309 -11.23 -11.73 -15.98
CA GLU A 309 -11.45 -11.01 -17.23
C GLU A 309 -11.00 -9.55 -17.15
N GLU A 310 -11.27 -8.85 -16.05
CA GLU A 310 -10.81 -7.47 -15.84
C GLU A 310 -9.29 -7.37 -15.85
N ILE A 311 -8.58 -8.28 -15.17
CA ILE A 311 -7.10 -8.29 -15.19
C ILE A 311 -6.57 -8.66 -16.57
N ALA A 312 -7.23 -9.58 -17.29
CA ALA A 312 -6.89 -9.90 -18.67
C ALA A 312 -7.07 -8.69 -19.60
N ALA A 313 -8.13 -7.91 -19.40
CA ALA A 313 -8.43 -6.68 -20.15
C ALA A 313 -7.41 -5.57 -19.85
N LYS A 314 -6.87 -5.47 -18.62
CA LYS A 314 -5.76 -4.55 -18.32
C LYS A 314 -4.49 -4.85 -19.13
N LYS A 315 -4.29 -6.11 -19.55
CA LYS A 315 -3.19 -6.49 -20.45
C LYS A 315 -3.53 -6.30 -21.92
N TRP A 316 -4.65 -6.87 -22.39
CA TRP A 316 -4.94 -7.03 -23.82
C TRP A 316 -6.27 -6.43 -24.28
N GLY A 317 -7.03 -5.78 -23.39
CA GLY A 317 -8.24 -5.05 -23.74
C GLY A 317 -7.95 -3.82 -24.59
N SER A 318 -8.99 -3.08 -24.97
CA SER A 318 -8.84 -1.87 -25.80
C SER A 318 -7.97 -0.79 -25.13
N GLU A 319 -8.02 -0.70 -23.80
CA GLU A 319 -7.19 0.17 -22.97
C GLU A 319 -6.05 -0.59 -22.27
N GLY A 320 -5.77 -1.83 -22.68
CA GLY A 320 -4.74 -2.65 -22.08
C GLY A 320 -3.33 -2.21 -22.48
N ILE A 321 -2.36 -2.40 -21.59
CA ILE A 321 -0.95 -2.02 -21.82
C ILE A 321 -0.34 -2.63 -23.09
N TYR A 322 -0.74 -3.84 -23.47
CA TYR A 322 -0.26 -4.52 -24.69
C TYR A 322 -1.27 -4.41 -25.86
N GLY A 323 -2.45 -3.85 -25.61
CA GLY A 323 -3.49 -3.63 -26.60
C GLY A 323 -3.21 -2.41 -27.50
N LYS A 324 -4.18 -2.13 -28.37
CA LYS A 324 -4.07 -1.14 -29.47
C LYS A 324 -3.68 0.28 -29.03
N LYS A 325 -4.16 0.73 -27.87
CA LYS A 325 -3.83 2.05 -27.32
C LYS A 325 -2.59 2.05 -26.42
N GLY A 326 -2.09 0.87 -26.06
CA GLY A 326 -0.83 0.68 -25.33
C GLY A 326 0.32 0.48 -26.31
N TYR A 327 1.04 -0.63 -26.17
CA TYR A 327 2.16 -0.99 -27.04
C TYR A 327 1.76 -1.58 -28.40
N ASP A 328 0.48 -1.88 -28.62
CA ASP A 328 -0.04 -2.47 -29.87
C ASP A 328 0.73 -3.73 -30.28
N LEU A 329 0.88 -4.67 -29.34
CA LEU A 329 1.63 -5.90 -29.56
C LEU A 329 0.72 -7.01 -30.10
N PRO A 330 1.27 -7.99 -30.84
CA PRO A 330 0.51 -9.17 -31.23
C PRO A 330 0.19 -10.02 -29.98
N LYS A 331 -1.11 -10.24 -29.73
CA LYS A 331 -1.57 -11.10 -28.62
C LYS A 331 -1.07 -12.54 -28.80
N PRO A 332 -0.39 -13.14 -27.81
CA PRO A 332 0.06 -14.53 -27.88
C PRO A 332 -1.11 -15.49 -28.06
N LYS A 333 -0.99 -16.46 -29.00
CA LYS A 333 -2.04 -17.45 -29.27
C LYS A 333 -2.47 -18.25 -28.04
N ILE A 334 -1.53 -18.51 -27.13
CA ILE A 334 -1.77 -19.27 -25.89
C ILE A 334 -2.53 -18.49 -24.82
N TYR A 335 -2.73 -17.18 -25.00
CA TYR A 335 -3.18 -16.31 -23.92
C TYR A 335 -4.64 -16.59 -23.51
N GLU A 336 -5.52 -16.91 -24.46
CA GLU A 336 -6.91 -17.26 -24.10
C GLU A 336 -6.96 -18.55 -23.28
N SER A 337 -6.13 -19.55 -23.62
CA SER A 337 -6.01 -20.75 -22.80
C SER A 337 -5.53 -20.44 -21.38
N ILE A 338 -4.59 -19.51 -21.22
CA ILE A 338 -4.10 -19.05 -19.90
C ILE A 338 -5.21 -18.39 -19.09
N VAL A 339 -6.03 -17.53 -19.72
CA VAL A 339 -7.18 -16.89 -19.06
C VAL A 339 -8.18 -17.94 -18.59
N GLU A 340 -8.53 -18.90 -19.43
CA GLU A 340 -9.48 -19.96 -19.08
C GLU A 340 -8.96 -20.90 -17.98
N ILE A 341 -7.66 -21.23 -17.99
CA ILE A 341 -7.02 -21.99 -16.90
C ILE A 341 -7.08 -21.21 -15.59
N THR A 342 -6.83 -19.90 -15.65
CA THR A 342 -6.84 -19.03 -14.47
C THR A 342 -8.23 -18.95 -13.87
N LYS A 343 -9.28 -18.77 -14.68
CA LYS A 343 -10.68 -18.85 -14.22
C LYS A 343 -10.94 -20.18 -13.53
N SER A 344 -10.65 -21.30 -14.20
CA SER A 344 -10.91 -22.64 -13.69
C SER A 344 -10.22 -22.93 -12.34
N TYR A 345 -8.97 -22.49 -12.18
CA TYR A 345 -8.23 -22.63 -10.93
C TYR A 345 -8.83 -21.74 -9.83
N CYS A 346 -9.04 -20.45 -10.10
CA CYS A 346 -9.57 -19.53 -9.11
C CYS A 346 -10.99 -19.93 -8.67
N SER A 347 -11.85 -20.37 -9.59
CA SER A 347 -13.21 -20.81 -9.27
C SER A 347 -13.16 -22.09 -8.44
N TYR A 348 -12.27 -23.05 -8.77
CA TYR A 348 -12.04 -24.22 -7.93
C TYR A 348 -11.65 -23.87 -6.49
N VAL A 349 -10.72 -22.91 -6.32
CA VAL A 349 -10.26 -22.46 -4.99
C VAL A 349 -11.43 -21.85 -4.22
N TYR A 350 -12.15 -20.91 -4.83
CA TYR A 350 -13.27 -20.22 -4.19
C TYR A 350 -14.43 -21.17 -3.86
N GLU A 351 -14.87 -22.02 -4.80
CA GLU A 351 -15.97 -22.97 -4.58
C GLU A 351 -15.61 -24.05 -3.56
N THR A 352 -14.35 -24.47 -3.51
CA THR A 352 -13.90 -25.48 -2.54
C THR A 352 -13.78 -24.87 -1.14
N TYR A 353 -13.14 -23.70 -1.02
CA TYR A 353 -12.66 -23.15 0.24
C TYR A 353 -13.40 -21.90 0.72
N GLY A 354 -14.38 -21.40 -0.03
CA GLY A 354 -15.22 -20.26 0.33
C GLY A 354 -14.52 -18.89 0.33
N ARG A 355 -13.23 -18.83 -0.04
CA ARG A 355 -12.46 -17.59 -0.16
C ARG A 355 -11.32 -17.74 -1.15
N ILE A 356 -10.86 -16.60 -1.65
CA ILE A 356 -9.66 -16.45 -2.45
C ILE A 356 -8.98 -15.12 -2.06
N PRO A 357 -7.70 -15.13 -1.64
CA PRO A 357 -6.83 -16.29 -1.42
C PRO A 357 -7.34 -17.22 -0.29
N LYS A 358 -6.92 -18.49 -0.32
CA LYS A 358 -7.27 -19.53 0.67
C LYS A 358 -6.60 -19.28 2.02
N TYR A 359 -5.27 -19.13 2.05
CA TYR A 359 -4.45 -19.10 3.26
C TYR A 359 -4.06 -17.70 3.72
N HIS A 360 -4.21 -16.69 2.87
CA HIS A 360 -3.84 -15.32 3.17
C HIS A 360 -5.01 -14.37 2.92
N ASP A 361 -4.97 -13.23 3.61
CA ASP A 361 -5.96 -12.18 3.45
C ASP A 361 -5.85 -11.53 2.07
N ALA A 362 -7.01 -11.29 1.45
CA ALA A 362 -7.10 -10.56 0.19
C ALA A 362 -6.51 -9.16 0.35
N MET A 363 -6.82 -8.48 1.46
CA MET A 363 -6.28 -7.16 1.79
C MET A 363 -5.66 -7.13 3.18
N PHE A 364 -4.48 -6.55 3.33
CA PHE A 364 -3.80 -6.49 4.63
C PHE A 364 -3.15 -5.13 4.89
N ILE A 365 -3.01 -4.75 6.17
CA ILE A 365 -2.21 -3.59 6.59
C ILE A 365 -0.84 -4.13 7.02
N PRO A 366 0.21 -4.00 6.19
CA PRO A 366 1.50 -4.57 6.52
C PRO A 366 2.31 -3.75 7.51
N ILE A 367 2.06 -2.44 7.65
CA ILE A 367 2.62 -1.58 8.70
C ILE A 367 1.91 -0.22 8.71
N LEU A 368 1.55 0.33 9.87
CA LEU A 368 1.03 1.70 9.98
C LEU A 368 2.17 2.70 10.16
N ALA A 369 1.96 3.98 9.84
CA ALA A 369 2.86 5.04 10.28
C ALA A 369 2.11 6.27 10.78
N GLN A 370 2.51 6.78 11.95
CA GLN A 370 2.10 8.10 12.40
C GLN A 370 3.20 9.12 12.14
N ILE A 371 2.82 10.26 11.55
CA ILE A 371 3.68 11.42 11.32
C ILE A 371 3.13 12.62 12.08
N HIS A 372 4.02 13.40 12.68
CA HIS A 372 3.66 14.51 13.56
C HIS A 372 4.81 15.50 13.73
N HIS A 373 4.48 16.72 14.14
CA HIS A 373 5.45 17.68 14.66
C HIS A 373 6.01 17.19 16.00
N LEU A 374 7.33 17.25 16.16
CA LEU A 374 8.01 16.87 17.39
C LEU A 374 7.74 17.88 18.52
N ASP A 375 7.48 17.40 19.73
CA ASP A 375 7.63 18.25 20.93
C ASP A 375 9.12 18.36 21.26
N THR A 376 9.76 19.42 20.80
CA THR A 376 11.21 19.63 21.02
C THR A 376 11.54 19.66 22.51
N GLY A 377 10.69 20.21 23.38
CA GLY A 377 10.90 20.23 24.83
C GLY A 377 10.99 18.84 25.47
N PHE A 378 10.21 17.87 24.98
CA PHE A 378 10.26 16.48 25.42
C PHE A 378 11.62 15.87 25.11
N TYR A 379 12.08 16.00 23.87
CA TYR A 379 13.36 15.43 23.46
C TYR A 379 14.53 16.21 24.07
N GLU A 380 14.48 17.53 24.21
CA GLU A 380 15.53 18.30 24.91
C GLU A 380 15.69 17.86 26.37
N LYS A 381 14.58 17.51 27.04
CA LYS A 381 14.59 17.07 28.43
C LYS A 381 15.15 15.65 28.61
N PHE A 382 14.77 14.72 27.75
CA PHE A 382 15.03 13.29 27.98
C PHE A 382 16.01 12.64 26.99
N PHE A 383 16.13 13.20 25.80
CA PHE A 383 16.78 12.59 24.63
C PHE A 383 17.46 13.66 23.73
N PRO A 384 18.24 14.61 24.29
CA PRO A 384 18.74 15.77 23.54
C PRO A 384 19.64 15.39 22.35
N GLU A 385 20.30 14.23 22.42
CA GLU A 385 21.13 13.66 21.35
C GLU A 385 20.34 13.21 20.10
N TYR A 386 19.00 13.18 20.20
CA TYR A 386 18.09 12.81 19.11
C TYR A 386 17.40 14.00 18.45
N LEU A 387 17.81 15.23 18.81
CA LEU A 387 17.39 16.47 18.16
C LEU A 387 18.56 17.11 17.42
N ASP A 388 18.30 17.54 16.19
CA ASP A 388 19.25 18.31 15.39
C ASP A 388 18.69 19.69 14.99
N GLN A 389 19.47 20.42 14.19
CA GLN A 389 19.10 21.77 13.76
C GLN A 389 17.88 21.78 12.83
N MET A 390 17.68 20.76 11.99
CA MET A 390 16.54 20.71 11.09
C MET A 390 15.25 20.40 11.84
N ASP A 391 15.30 19.51 12.85
CA ASP A 391 14.15 19.26 13.72
C ASP A 391 13.67 20.55 14.41
N LYS A 392 14.62 21.37 14.88
CA LYS A 392 14.33 22.64 15.55
C LYS A 392 13.87 23.72 14.57
N ALA A 393 14.38 23.72 13.34
CA ALA A 393 14.02 24.69 12.31
C ALA A 393 12.66 24.41 11.67
N HIS A 394 12.15 23.17 11.72
CA HIS A 394 10.96 22.72 11.01
C HIS A 394 9.80 23.73 11.05
N MET A 395 9.38 24.17 12.23
CA MET A 395 8.23 25.09 12.34
C MET A 395 8.48 26.43 11.64
N SER A 396 9.66 27.02 11.83
CA SER A 396 10.02 28.29 11.17
C SER A 396 10.16 28.16 9.66
N THR A 397 10.49 26.96 9.21
CA THR A 397 10.73 26.60 7.83
C THR A 397 9.42 26.36 7.09
N TRP A 398 8.60 25.44 7.58
CA TRP A 398 7.41 24.92 6.90
C TRP A 398 6.12 25.68 7.28
N HIS A 399 6.11 26.42 8.39
CA HIS A 399 4.91 27.12 8.91
C HIS A 399 5.10 28.64 9.08
N SER A 400 6.10 29.24 8.41
CA SER A 400 6.43 30.68 8.56
C SER A 400 5.26 31.65 8.33
N GLU A 401 4.27 31.29 7.51
CA GLU A 401 3.07 32.09 7.25
C GLU A 401 2.04 32.07 8.40
N ARG A 402 2.12 31.11 9.34
CA ARG A 402 1.26 31.07 10.55
C ARG A 402 1.80 31.92 11.72
N THR A 403 3.02 32.45 11.59
CA THR A 403 3.72 33.23 12.62
C THR A 403 3.71 34.74 12.37
N LYS A 404 2.86 35.26 11.48
CA LYS A 404 2.64 36.70 11.29
C LYS A 404 1.26 37.15 11.72
#